data_AF-A0A944MNP4-F1
#
_entry.id   AF-A0A944MNP4-F1
#
_cell.length_a   1.000
_cell.length_b   1.000
_cell.length_c   1.000
_cell.angle_alpha   90.00
_cell.angle_beta   90.00
_cell.angle_gamma   90.00
#
_symmetry.space_group_name_H-M   'P 1'
#
loop_
_entity.id
_entity.type
_entity.pdbx_description
1 polymer ?
#
loop_
_entity_poly.entity_id
_entity_poly.type
_entity_poly.pdbx_seq_one_letter_code
_entity_poly.pdbx_strand_id
1 'polypeptide(L)'
;MRHILVICLIIFFSIAVLNAFPQNECVILLHGLGDVKYSMLKLENDLKDAGYFTKNIGYKPVKETIEFLSERELVPLVQIYQKMGFEKIHFVTHSMGGLIVRYFLQENKLPEGSRIVMLSPPNRGSEVADYFAESPFFNLLVGDVGKELATDSDFLSKLKKIKPDVGIIAGTKSTNPLFSRIIPGDDDGRVSVENTKLAEMDDFFVVPNTHLTIKYSNLVAYQIQKFLVDGKFDHDEK
;
A
#
# COMPACT_ATOMS: atom_id res chain seq x y z
N MET A 1 -59.44 -20.43 33.81
CA MET A 1 -59.00 -19.28 32.98
C MET A 1 -57.62 -18.84 33.47
N ARG A 2 -56.61 -18.82 32.58
CA ARG A 2 -55.46 -17.88 32.54
C ARG A 2 -54.62 -17.76 33.86
N HIS A 3 -53.35 -18.14 33.97
CA HIS A 3 -52.23 -18.12 33.02
C HIS A 3 -51.06 -18.97 33.55
N ILE A 4 -50.55 -19.89 32.72
CA ILE A 4 -49.18 -20.39 32.79
C ILE A 4 -48.34 -19.39 31.99
N LEU A 5 -47.52 -18.58 32.66
CA LEU A 5 -46.52 -17.76 31.99
C LEU A 5 -45.20 -18.53 32.02
N VAL A 6 -44.92 -19.21 30.91
CA VAL A 6 -43.66 -19.89 30.64
C VAL A 6 -42.54 -18.86 30.68
N ILE A 7 -41.66 -18.96 31.68
CA ILE A 7 -40.36 -18.28 31.68
C ILE A 7 -39.50 -19.02 30.66
N CYS A 8 -39.65 -18.66 29.39
CA CYS A 8 -38.65 -18.96 28.38
C CYS A 8 -37.47 -18.03 28.65
N LEU A 9 -36.45 -18.57 29.31
CA LEU A 9 -35.10 -18.02 29.32
C LEU A 9 -34.59 -18.04 27.86
N ILE A 10 -35.01 -17.06 27.07
CA ILE A 10 -34.35 -16.77 25.81
C ILE A 10 -33.04 -16.10 26.22
N ILE A 11 -32.03 -16.95 26.42
CA ILE A 11 -30.64 -16.58 26.19
C ILE A 11 -30.64 -16.10 24.74
N PHE A 12 -30.85 -14.79 24.55
CA PHE A 12 -30.59 -14.15 23.28
C PHE A 12 -29.10 -14.31 23.09
N PHE A 13 -28.78 -15.38 22.38
CA PHE A 13 -27.54 -15.64 21.70
C PHE A 13 -27.32 -14.40 20.84
N SER A 14 -26.70 -13.38 21.44
CA SER A 14 -26.10 -12.31 20.69
C SER A 14 -24.98 -13.01 19.96
N ILE A 15 -25.29 -13.50 18.75
CA ILE A 15 -24.31 -13.68 17.71
C ILE A 15 -23.84 -12.26 17.46
N ALA A 16 -22.97 -11.78 18.35
CA ALA A 16 -21.94 -10.87 17.92
C ALA A 16 -21.40 -11.54 16.66
N VAL A 17 -21.57 -10.85 15.54
CA VAL A 17 -20.78 -11.12 14.36
C VAL A 17 -19.35 -11.05 14.88
N LEU A 18 -18.80 -12.21 15.23
CA LEU A 18 -17.38 -12.42 15.36
C LEU A 18 -16.93 -12.16 13.93
N ASN A 19 -16.65 -10.89 13.61
CA ASN A 19 -15.65 -10.60 12.62
C ASN A 19 -14.47 -11.42 13.09
N ALA A 20 -14.23 -12.55 12.41
CA ALA A 20 -13.06 -13.35 12.65
C ALA A 20 -11.92 -12.38 12.45
N PHE A 21 -11.31 -11.91 13.54
CA PHE A 21 -10.08 -11.16 13.45
C PHE A 21 -9.16 -11.99 12.57
N PRO A 22 -8.35 -11.35 11.71
CA PRO A 22 -7.44 -12.04 10.80
C PRO A 22 -6.34 -12.73 11.62
N GLN A 23 -6.70 -13.82 12.30
CA GLN A 23 -5.79 -14.67 13.05
C GLN A 23 -4.89 -15.35 12.02
N ASN A 24 -3.58 -15.27 12.25
CA ASN A 24 -2.55 -15.75 11.33
C ASN A 24 -2.42 -15.02 9.99
N GLU A 25 -2.87 -13.76 9.89
CA GLU A 25 -2.48 -12.90 8.76
C GLU A 25 -1.49 -11.83 9.22
N CYS A 26 -0.54 -11.49 8.35
CA CYS A 26 0.37 -10.38 8.59
C CYS A 26 0.35 -9.32 7.50
N VAL A 27 0.59 -8.07 7.87
CA VAL A 27 0.72 -6.94 6.96
C VAL A 27 2.12 -6.35 7.07
N ILE A 28 2.85 -6.35 5.96
CA ILE A 28 4.15 -5.71 5.85
C ILE A 28 3.95 -4.30 5.27
N LEU A 29 4.45 -3.28 5.99
CA LEU A 29 4.34 -1.88 5.57
C LEU A 29 5.67 -1.38 5.00
N LEU A 30 5.60 -0.69 3.85
CA LEU A 30 6.74 -0.04 3.21
C LEU A 30 6.46 1.44 2.96
N HIS A 31 7.38 2.31 3.42
CA HIS A 31 7.35 3.74 3.13
C HIS A 31 7.95 4.05 1.75
N GLY A 32 7.93 5.32 1.32
CA GLY A 32 8.53 5.77 0.06
C GLY A 32 9.93 6.38 0.18
N LEU A 33 10.45 6.90 -0.95
CA LEU A 33 11.72 7.63 -1.03
C LEU A 33 11.67 8.95 -0.24
N GLY A 34 12.73 9.24 0.52
CA GLY A 34 12.81 10.43 1.38
C GLY A 34 11.90 10.39 2.61
N ASP A 35 11.29 9.24 2.87
CA ASP A 35 10.45 8.99 4.03
C ASP A 35 11.16 8.06 5.04
N VAL A 36 10.58 7.88 6.22
CA VAL A 36 11.07 7.00 7.29
C VAL A 36 9.95 6.09 7.78
N LYS A 37 10.28 4.93 8.36
CA LYS A 37 9.29 3.99 8.92
C LYS A 37 8.22 4.66 9.79
N TYR A 38 8.59 5.71 10.54
CA TYR A 38 7.70 6.38 11.46
C TYR A 38 6.50 7.05 10.78
N SER A 39 6.60 7.31 9.48
CA SER A 39 5.52 7.92 8.74
C SER A 39 4.37 6.96 8.43
N MET A 40 4.63 5.66 8.46
CA MET A 40 3.62 4.60 8.31
C MET A 40 3.01 4.15 9.65
N LEU A 41 3.46 4.72 10.79
CA LEU A 41 3.02 4.29 12.13
C LEU A 41 1.51 4.36 12.34
N LYS A 42 0.84 5.38 11.79
CA LYS A 42 -0.61 5.51 11.95
C LYS A 42 -1.31 4.29 11.34
N LEU A 43 -1.00 3.98 10.07
CA LEU A 43 -1.56 2.80 9.39
C LEU A 43 -1.17 1.50 10.09
N GLU A 44 0.08 1.39 10.56
CA GLU A 44 0.52 0.24 11.34
C GLU A 44 -0.35 0.04 12.59
N ASN A 45 -0.63 1.10 13.35
CA ASN A 45 -1.47 1.02 14.54
C ASN A 45 -2.93 0.71 14.18
N ASP A 46 -3.50 1.37 13.17
CA ASP A 46 -4.87 1.09 12.72
C ASP A 46 -5.04 -0.38 12.30
N LEU A 47 -4.02 -0.99 11.68
CA LEU A 47 -4.01 -2.40 11.30
C LEU A 47 -3.82 -3.35 12.49
N LYS A 48 -2.99 -2.98 13.48
CA LYS A 48 -2.88 -3.74 14.75
C LYS A 48 -4.21 -3.73 15.49
N ASP A 49 -4.88 -2.60 15.54
CA ASP A 49 -6.19 -2.44 16.19
C ASP A 49 -7.27 -3.26 15.46
N ALA A 50 -7.12 -3.45 14.15
CA ALA A 50 -7.94 -4.36 13.34
C ALA A 50 -7.55 -5.86 13.49
N GLY A 51 -6.54 -6.18 14.30
CA GLY A 51 -6.15 -7.55 14.66
C GLY A 51 -5.06 -8.18 13.78
N TYR A 52 -4.45 -7.44 12.87
CA TYR A 52 -3.35 -7.95 12.05
C TYR A 52 -2.03 -7.99 12.83
N PHE A 53 -1.20 -9.00 12.55
CA PHE A 53 0.22 -8.89 12.86
C PHE A 53 0.88 -7.93 11.87
N THR A 54 1.63 -6.92 12.32
CA THR A 54 2.20 -5.93 11.39
C THR A 54 3.72 -5.86 11.48
N LYS A 55 4.36 -5.62 10.33
CA LYS A 55 5.79 -5.30 10.25
C LYS A 55 6.02 -4.06 9.41
N ASN A 56 6.33 -2.95 10.07
CA ASN A 56 6.73 -1.71 9.40
C ASN A 56 8.25 -1.68 9.17
N ILE A 57 8.66 -1.78 7.91
CA ILE A 57 10.07 -1.84 7.53
C ILE A 57 10.61 -0.42 7.41
N GLY A 58 11.77 -0.18 8.02
CA GLY A 58 12.54 1.05 7.81
C GLY A 58 13.83 0.76 7.05
N TYR A 59 13.99 1.38 5.89
CA TYR A 59 15.18 1.26 5.05
C TYR A 59 15.64 2.65 4.56
N LYS A 60 16.85 2.74 4.00
CA LYS A 60 17.45 4.00 3.51
C LYS A 60 17.50 4.02 1.98
N PRO A 61 16.47 4.54 1.31
CA PRO A 61 16.34 4.39 -0.14
C PRO A 61 17.31 5.23 -0.98
N VAL A 62 17.95 6.26 -0.42
CA VAL A 62 18.79 7.20 -1.20
C VAL A 62 20.10 6.58 -1.72
N LYS A 63 20.48 5.37 -1.26
CA LYS A 63 21.78 4.75 -1.60
C LYS A 63 21.69 3.36 -2.21
N GLU A 64 20.48 2.85 -2.43
CA GLU A 64 20.23 1.43 -2.68
C GLU A 64 19.16 1.29 -3.77
N THR A 65 19.38 0.42 -4.75
CA THR A 65 18.41 0.15 -5.83
C THR A 65 17.14 -0.52 -5.30
N ILE A 66 16.04 -0.44 -6.05
CA ILE A 66 14.80 -1.17 -5.71
C ILE A 66 15.07 -2.68 -5.60
N GLU A 67 15.90 -3.23 -6.48
CA GLU A 67 16.36 -4.61 -6.44
C GLU A 67 17.01 -4.95 -5.10
N PHE A 68 18.02 -4.18 -4.69
CA PHE A 68 18.74 -4.42 -3.45
C PHE A 68 17.81 -4.34 -2.23
N LEU A 69 16.91 -3.35 -2.20
CA LEU A 69 15.93 -3.20 -1.13
C LEU A 69 14.99 -4.41 -1.04
N SER A 70 14.53 -4.91 -2.19
CA SER A 70 13.69 -6.11 -2.26
C SER A 70 14.43 -7.34 -1.72
N GLU A 71 15.66 -7.60 -2.20
CA GLU A 71 16.45 -8.75 -1.80
C GLU A 71 16.83 -8.71 -0.31
N ARG A 72 17.23 -7.54 0.19
CA ARG A 72 17.67 -7.39 1.58
C ARG A 72 16.50 -7.40 2.56
N GLU A 73 15.41 -6.70 2.26
CA GLU A 73 14.33 -6.47 3.23
C GLU A 73 13.18 -7.46 3.11
N LEU A 74 12.74 -7.78 1.88
CA LEU A 74 11.51 -8.54 1.67
C LEU A 74 11.73 -10.04 1.61
N VAL A 75 12.73 -10.51 0.86
CA VAL A 75 13.02 -11.94 0.69
C VAL A 75 13.18 -12.67 2.04
N PRO A 76 14.12 -12.29 2.92
CA PRO A 76 14.28 -12.99 4.19
C PRO A 76 13.06 -12.87 5.10
N LEU A 77 12.39 -11.72 5.10
CA LEU A 77 11.24 -11.46 5.96
C LEU A 77 10.04 -12.34 5.58
N VAL A 78 9.69 -12.38 4.30
CA VAL A 78 8.58 -13.21 3.80
C VAL A 78 8.86 -14.69 4.04
N GLN A 79 10.10 -15.14 3.82
CA GLN A 79 10.50 -16.53 4.13
C GLN A 79 10.34 -16.86 5.61
N ILE A 80 10.70 -15.94 6.52
CA ILE A 80 10.49 -16.12 7.95
C ILE A 80 9.00 -16.21 8.28
N TYR A 81 8.17 -15.34 7.71
CA TYR A 81 6.73 -15.32 7.98
C TYR A 81 6.00 -16.55 7.43
N GLN A 82 6.42 -17.06 6.27
CA GLN A 82 5.94 -18.35 5.76
C GLN A 82 6.32 -19.51 6.71
N LYS A 83 7.56 -19.53 7.23
CA LYS A 83 8.00 -20.54 8.21
C LYS A 83 7.30 -20.42 9.57
N MET A 84 6.89 -19.21 9.95
CA MET A 84 6.08 -18.97 11.15
C MET A 84 4.62 -19.42 10.99
N GLY A 85 4.19 -19.78 9.78
CA GLY A 85 2.86 -20.29 9.51
C GLY A 85 1.79 -19.21 9.32
N PHE A 86 2.17 -17.98 8.94
CA PHE A 86 1.18 -16.99 8.50
C PHE A 86 0.47 -17.49 7.23
N GLU A 87 -0.86 -17.58 7.29
CA GLU A 87 -1.70 -18.08 6.19
C GLU A 87 -1.77 -17.08 5.05
N LYS A 88 -1.73 -15.78 5.38
CA LYS A 88 -1.66 -14.68 4.41
C LYS A 88 -0.63 -13.65 4.84
N ILE A 89 0.08 -13.14 3.84
CA ILE A 89 1.09 -12.09 3.98
C ILE A 89 0.71 -10.95 3.04
N HIS A 90 0.15 -9.88 3.58
CA HIS A 90 -0.29 -8.70 2.85
C HIS A 90 0.81 -7.64 2.79
N PHE A 91 0.67 -6.72 1.83
CA PHE A 91 1.50 -5.52 1.76
C PHE A 91 0.63 -4.26 1.78
N VAL A 92 1.06 -3.26 2.55
CA VAL A 92 0.54 -1.89 2.48
C VAL A 92 1.71 -0.96 2.22
N THR A 93 1.70 -0.29 1.07
CA THR A 93 2.85 0.47 0.60
C THR A 93 2.51 1.92 0.35
N HIS A 94 3.50 2.79 0.47
CA HIS A 94 3.42 4.18 0.04
C HIS A 94 4.44 4.46 -1.06
N SER A 95 4.00 5.10 -2.14
CA SER A 95 4.86 5.60 -3.21
C SER A 95 5.79 4.49 -3.76
N MET A 96 7.09 4.74 -3.82
CA MET A 96 8.13 3.79 -4.23
C MET A 96 8.07 2.42 -3.53
N GLY A 97 7.53 2.33 -2.30
CA GLY A 97 7.36 1.04 -1.61
C GLY A 97 6.57 0.02 -2.45
N GLY A 98 5.63 0.50 -3.28
CA GLY A 98 4.87 -0.34 -4.20
C GLY A 98 5.73 -0.98 -5.28
N LEU A 99 6.75 -0.26 -5.78
CA LEU A 99 7.67 -0.79 -6.79
C LEU A 99 8.61 -1.86 -6.23
N ILE A 100 9.04 -1.72 -4.96
CA ILE A 100 9.83 -2.75 -4.27
C ILE A 100 9.02 -4.04 -4.16
N VAL A 101 7.74 -3.96 -3.79
CA VAL A 101 6.86 -5.12 -3.73
C VAL A 101 6.63 -5.72 -5.13
N ARG A 102 6.45 -4.89 -6.16
CA ARG A 102 6.30 -5.37 -7.54
C ARG A 102 7.54 -6.11 -8.04
N TYR A 103 8.73 -5.60 -7.73
CA TYR A 103 10.00 -6.26 -8.07
C TYR A 103 10.15 -7.58 -7.33
N PHE A 104 9.91 -7.57 -6.01
CA PHE A 104 9.94 -8.78 -5.18
C PHE A 104 9.07 -9.91 -5.78
N LEU A 105 7.87 -9.57 -6.25
CA LEU A 105 6.92 -10.52 -6.82
C LEU A 105 7.24 -11.02 -8.23
N GLN A 106 8.29 -10.52 -8.87
CA GLN A 106 8.72 -11.09 -10.16
C GLN A 106 9.27 -12.51 -9.96
N GLU A 107 10.00 -12.74 -8.86
CA GLU A 107 10.69 -14.01 -8.58
C GLU A 107 10.17 -14.71 -7.31
N ASN A 108 9.35 -14.05 -6.50
CA ASN A 108 8.83 -14.59 -5.24
C ASN A 108 7.31 -14.71 -5.24
N LYS A 109 6.80 -15.62 -4.41
CA LYS A 109 5.37 -15.87 -4.24
C LYS A 109 4.94 -15.63 -2.80
N LEU A 110 3.73 -15.12 -2.65
CA LEU A 110 3.04 -15.03 -1.37
C LEU A 110 2.10 -16.23 -1.21
N PRO A 111 1.67 -16.54 0.02
CA PRO A 111 0.55 -17.43 0.26
C PRO A 111 -0.70 -17.02 -0.55
N GLU A 112 -1.55 -18.00 -0.86
CA GLU A 112 -2.79 -17.75 -1.58
C GLU A 112 -3.74 -16.86 -0.75
N GLY A 113 -4.42 -15.91 -1.42
CA GLY A 113 -5.28 -14.93 -0.76
C GLY A 113 -4.55 -13.73 -0.13
N SER A 114 -3.22 -13.69 -0.18
CA SER A 114 -2.46 -12.46 0.08
C SER A 114 -2.90 -11.32 -0.83
N ARG A 115 -2.92 -10.10 -0.29
CA ARG A 115 -3.37 -8.88 -0.98
C ARG A 115 -2.39 -7.74 -0.84
N ILE A 116 -2.38 -6.83 -1.81
CA ILE A 116 -1.51 -5.67 -1.82
C ILE A 116 -2.36 -4.40 -1.93
N VAL A 117 -2.12 -3.45 -1.03
CA VAL A 117 -2.64 -2.09 -1.15
C VAL A 117 -1.48 -1.12 -1.40
N MET A 118 -1.59 -0.33 -2.46
CA MET A 118 -0.60 0.67 -2.83
C MET A 118 -1.17 2.08 -2.72
N LEU A 119 -0.54 2.93 -1.92
CA LEU A 119 -0.90 4.33 -1.75
C LEU A 119 -0.03 5.20 -2.65
N SER A 120 -0.65 5.77 -3.69
CA SER A 120 -0.02 6.66 -4.65
C SER A 120 1.31 6.14 -5.25
N PRO A 121 1.36 4.88 -5.74
CA PRO A 121 2.56 4.31 -6.33
C PRO A 121 2.91 4.97 -7.68
N PRO A 122 4.18 5.23 -8.01
CA PRO A 122 4.57 5.67 -9.36
C PRO A 122 4.69 4.47 -10.31
N ASN A 123 3.59 3.74 -10.53
CA ASN A 123 3.59 2.44 -11.23
C ASN A 123 4.00 2.52 -12.70
N ARG A 124 3.74 3.67 -13.33
CA ARG A 124 4.13 4.00 -14.71
C ARG A 124 5.15 5.13 -14.74
N GLY A 125 5.85 5.38 -13.64
CA GLY A 125 6.79 6.48 -13.49
C GLY A 125 6.24 7.64 -12.68
N SER A 126 7.06 8.68 -12.56
CA SER A 126 6.71 9.94 -11.93
C SER A 126 7.20 11.08 -12.83
N GLU A 127 6.26 11.93 -13.26
CA GLU A 127 6.54 13.12 -14.06
C GLU A 127 7.46 14.10 -13.30
N VAL A 128 7.42 14.07 -11.97
CA VAL A 128 8.35 14.81 -11.11
C VAL A 128 9.75 14.19 -11.16
N ALA A 129 9.87 12.87 -11.18
CA ALA A 129 11.17 12.22 -11.39
C ALA A 129 11.72 12.57 -12.79
N ASP A 130 10.88 12.58 -13.82
CA ASP A 130 11.27 12.96 -15.19
C ASP A 130 11.74 14.42 -15.27
N TYR A 131 10.98 15.35 -14.69
CA TYR A 131 11.29 16.78 -14.70
C TYR A 131 12.60 17.11 -13.98
N PHE A 132 12.99 16.32 -12.99
CA PHE A 132 14.21 16.54 -12.21
C PHE A 132 15.36 15.57 -12.54
N ALA A 133 15.18 14.62 -13.45
CA ALA A 133 16.21 13.64 -13.85
C ALA A 133 17.49 14.31 -14.38
N GLU A 134 17.37 15.48 -15.01
CA GLU A 134 18.51 16.25 -15.54
C GLU A 134 19.17 17.18 -14.50
N SER A 135 18.61 17.31 -13.29
CA SER A 135 19.16 18.19 -12.25
C SER A 135 20.23 17.48 -11.42
N PRO A 136 21.51 17.95 -11.43
CA PRO A 136 22.58 17.35 -10.62
C PRO A 136 22.28 17.36 -9.11
N PHE A 137 21.51 18.36 -8.65
CA PHE A 137 21.09 18.48 -7.25
C PHE A 137 20.04 17.44 -6.86
N PHE A 138 19.10 17.14 -7.76
CA PHE A 138 18.10 16.10 -7.53
C PHE A 138 18.75 14.72 -7.55
N ASN A 139 19.61 14.42 -8.51
CA ASN A 139 20.36 13.16 -8.57
C ASN A 139 21.21 12.91 -7.31
N LEU A 140 21.71 13.96 -6.64
CA LEU A 140 22.41 13.86 -5.36
C LEU A 140 21.47 13.51 -4.18
N LEU A 141 20.19 13.88 -4.27
CA LEU A 141 19.18 13.66 -3.23
C LEU A 141 18.38 12.37 -3.39
N VAL A 142 18.12 11.93 -4.64
CA VAL A 142 17.35 10.70 -4.93
C VAL A 142 18.21 9.51 -5.33
N GLY A 143 19.49 9.73 -5.66
CA GLY A 143 20.42 8.65 -6.01
C GLY A 143 20.00 7.85 -7.24
N ASP A 144 20.46 6.61 -7.35
CA ASP A 144 20.12 5.73 -8.48
C ASP A 144 18.64 5.33 -8.53
N VAL A 145 17.95 5.35 -7.39
CA VAL A 145 16.50 5.14 -7.30
C VAL A 145 15.73 6.21 -8.07
N GLY A 146 16.20 7.46 -8.07
CA GLY A 146 15.57 8.53 -8.84
C GLY A 146 15.49 8.20 -10.34
N LYS A 147 16.51 7.51 -10.88
CA LYS A 147 16.56 7.09 -12.28
C LYS A 147 15.64 5.90 -12.57
N GLU A 148 15.49 4.99 -11.61
CA GLU A 148 14.54 3.86 -11.73
C GLU A 148 13.07 4.32 -11.71
N LEU A 149 12.79 5.47 -11.08
CA LEU A 149 11.46 6.07 -10.99
C LEU A 149 11.04 6.91 -12.20
N ALA A 150 11.95 7.17 -13.15
CA ALA A 150 11.62 7.88 -14.39
C ALA A 150 10.68 7.05 -15.27
N THR A 151 9.75 7.70 -15.97
CA THR A 151 8.69 7.08 -16.79
C THR A 151 9.25 6.13 -17.84
N ASP A 152 10.39 6.48 -18.45
CA ASP A 152 11.07 5.67 -19.47
C ASP A 152 12.21 4.80 -18.90
N SER A 153 12.20 4.52 -17.58
CA SER A 153 13.27 3.71 -17.00
C SER A 153 13.24 2.27 -17.52
N ASP A 154 14.44 1.74 -17.81
CA ASP A 154 14.67 0.32 -18.10
C ASP A 154 14.12 -0.59 -17.00
N PHE A 155 14.03 -0.10 -15.77
CA PHE A 155 13.50 -0.85 -14.64
C PHE A 155 11.98 -1.03 -14.77
N LEU A 156 11.22 0.06 -14.94
CA LEU A 156 9.76 0.00 -15.01
C LEU A 156 9.26 -0.79 -16.21
N SER A 157 9.93 -0.66 -17.36
CA SER A 157 9.59 -1.42 -18.58
C SER A 157 9.77 -2.93 -18.43
N LYS A 158 10.62 -3.38 -17.49
CA LYS A 158 10.86 -4.81 -17.20
C LYS A 158 9.89 -5.40 -16.18
N LEU A 159 9.17 -4.58 -15.40
CA LEU A 159 8.21 -5.07 -14.41
C LEU A 159 6.97 -5.65 -15.09
N LYS A 160 6.77 -6.98 -14.94
CA LYS A 160 5.59 -7.67 -15.44
C LYS A 160 4.43 -7.59 -14.44
N LYS A 161 3.27 -8.02 -14.91
CA LYS A 161 2.06 -8.15 -14.08
C LYS A 161 2.30 -9.02 -12.86
N ILE A 162 1.79 -8.58 -11.72
CA ILE A 162 1.77 -9.37 -10.48
C ILE A 162 0.46 -10.15 -10.34
N LYS A 163 0.49 -11.21 -9.52
CA LYS A 163 -0.64 -12.14 -9.35
C LYS A 163 -1.59 -11.86 -8.17
N PRO A 164 -1.11 -11.45 -6.98
CA PRO A 164 -1.99 -11.18 -5.84
C PRO A 164 -2.98 -10.06 -6.14
N ASP A 165 -4.12 -10.02 -5.45
CA ASP A 165 -5.09 -8.94 -5.60
C ASP A 165 -4.43 -7.58 -5.27
N VAL A 166 -4.63 -6.57 -6.12
CA VAL A 166 -4.02 -5.24 -5.97
C VAL A 166 -5.08 -4.15 -5.88
N GLY A 167 -5.11 -3.46 -4.75
CA GLY A 167 -5.88 -2.24 -4.54
C GLY A 167 -4.98 -1.03 -4.62
N ILE A 168 -5.38 -0.01 -5.38
CA ILE A 168 -4.62 1.25 -5.49
C ILE A 168 -5.46 2.40 -4.97
N ILE A 169 -4.88 3.20 -4.07
CA ILE A 169 -5.49 4.44 -3.57
C ILE A 169 -4.64 5.64 -4.00
N ALA A 170 -5.22 6.54 -4.79
CA ALA A 170 -4.54 7.72 -5.33
C ALA A 170 -4.99 9.01 -4.64
N GLY A 171 -4.05 9.90 -4.34
CA GLY A 171 -4.33 11.26 -3.91
C GLY A 171 -4.71 12.17 -5.09
N THR A 172 -5.44 13.25 -4.80
CA THR A 172 -5.90 14.23 -5.81
C THR A 172 -5.67 15.68 -5.39
N LYS A 173 -4.94 15.91 -4.28
CA LYS A 173 -4.56 17.25 -3.85
C LYS A 173 -3.08 17.48 -3.98
N SER A 174 -2.72 18.66 -4.43
CA SER A 174 -1.36 19.17 -4.41
C SER A 174 -1.27 20.43 -3.58
N THR A 175 -0.17 20.58 -2.83
CA THR A 175 0.15 21.81 -2.08
C THR A 175 1.08 22.73 -2.87
N ASN A 176 1.59 22.30 -4.03
CA ASN A 176 2.50 23.09 -4.85
C ASN A 176 1.91 23.33 -6.26
N PRO A 177 1.40 24.53 -6.54
CA PRO A 177 0.82 24.88 -7.84
C PRO A 177 1.78 24.74 -9.03
N LEU A 178 3.10 24.75 -8.79
CA LEU A 178 4.10 24.57 -9.84
C LEU A 178 4.18 23.11 -10.32
N PHE A 179 4.08 22.14 -9.41
CA PHE A 179 4.15 20.72 -9.77
C PHE A 179 2.87 20.24 -10.47
N SER A 180 1.70 20.68 -10.02
CA SER A 180 0.42 20.36 -10.68
C SER A 180 0.24 20.98 -12.06
N ARG A 181 1.07 21.97 -12.45
CA ARG A 181 1.08 22.48 -13.83
C ARG A 181 1.88 21.59 -14.78
N ILE A 182 2.76 20.75 -14.25
CA ILE A 182 3.62 19.83 -15.00
C ILE A 182 2.98 18.45 -15.09
N ILE A 183 2.28 18.03 -14.04
CA ILE A 183 1.60 16.74 -13.99
C ILE A 183 0.24 16.84 -14.72
N PRO A 184 -0.02 16.01 -15.74
CA PRO A 184 -1.28 16.03 -16.46
C PRO A 184 -2.41 15.41 -15.63
N GLY A 185 -3.57 16.06 -15.60
CA GLY A 185 -4.78 15.56 -14.93
C GLY A 185 -4.76 15.74 -13.41
N ASP A 186 -5.56 14.94 -12.72
CA ASP A 186 -5.59 14.94 -11.24
C ASP A 186 -4.29 14.36 -10.69
N ASP A 187 -3.76 14.98 -9.63
CA ASP A 187 -2.46 14.62 -9.05
C ASP A 187 -2.41 14.85 -7.54
N ASP A 188 -1.45 14.20 -6.89
CA ASP A 188 -1.23 14.31 -5.45
C ASP A 188 -0.04 15.23 -5.06
N GLY A 189 0.47 15.99 -6.02
CA GLY A 189 1.65 16.85 -5.94
C GLY A 189 2.96 16.15 -6.31
N ARG A 190 2.96 14.86 -6.64
CA ARG A 190 4.15 14.11 -7.10
C ARG A 190 3.90 13.11 -8.23
N VAL A 191 2.72 12.50 -8.25
CA VAL A 191 2.35 11.46 -9.21
C VAL A 191 0.94 11.74 -9.71
N SER A 192 0.71 11.63 -11.02
CA SER A 192 -0.65 11.69 -11.58
C SER A 192 -1.47 10.47 -11.15
N VAL A 193 -2.78 10.65 -11.01
CA VAL A 193 -3.74 9.56 -10.78
C VAL A 193 -3.57 8.46 -11.83
N GLU A 194 -3.33 8.81 -13.10
CA GLU A 194 -3.12 7.84 -14.17
C GLU A 194 -1.84 7.02 -14.01
N ASN A 195 -0.73 7.64 -13.58
CA ASN A 195 0.53 6.91 -13.37
C ASN A 195 0.50 5.98 -12.15
N THR A 196 -0.48 6.14 -11.26
CA THR A 196 -0.69 5.18 -10.19
C THR A 196 -1.27 3.85 -10.63
N LYS A 197 -1.97 3.80 -11.77
CA LYS A 197 -2.76 2.63 -12.18
C LYS A 197 -1.90 1.47 -12.69
N LEU A 198 -2.35 0.27 -12.39
CA LEU A 198 -1.91 -0.97 -13.04
C LEU A 198 -3.03 -1.54 -13.89
N ALA A 199 -2.67 -2.26 -14.96
CA ALA A 199 -3.68 -2.91 -15.80
C ALA A 199 -4.32 -4.11 -15.09
N GLU A 200 -3.61 -4.69 -14.13
CA GLU A 200 -4.01 -5.84 -13.32
C GLU A 200 -4.58 -5.48 -11.95
N MET A 201 -4.86 -4.20 -11.66
CA MET A 201 -5.45 -3.81 -10.37
C MET A 201 -6.90 -4.29 -10.25
N ASP A 202 -7.27 -4.77 -9.07
CA ASP A 202 -8.59 -5.30 -8.77
C ASP A 202 -9.57 -4.23 -8.35
N ASP A 203 -9.08 -3.16 -7.73
CA ASP A 203 -9.88 -2.00 -7.37
C ASP A 203 -9.04 -0.72 -7.29
N PHE A 204 -9.71 0.42 -7.46
CA PHE A 204 -9.09 1.73 -7.52
C PHE A 204 -9.93 2.76 -6.77
N PHE A 205 -9.31 3.50 -5.84
CA PHE A 205 -10.00 4.49 -5.03
C PHE A 205 -9.25 5.82 -5.05
N VAL A 206 -9.97 6.94 -5.07
CA VAL A 206 -9.37 8.29 -5.05
C VAL A 206 -9.74 9.02 -3.78
N VAL A 207 -8.79 9.75 -3.21
CA VAL A 207 -9.00 10.53 -1.99
C VAL A 207 -8.50 11.97 -2.13
N PRO A 208 -9.12 12.94 -1.46
CA PRO A 208 -8.71 14.35 -1.50
C PRO A 208 -7.51 14.62 -0.56
N ASN A 209 -6.46 13.81 -0.67
CA ASN A 209 -5.20 13.91 0.07
C ASN A 209 -4.02 14.20 -0.86
N THR A 210 -2.93 14.69 -0.27
CA THR A 210 -1.65 14.86 -0.95
C THR A 210 -0.78 13.61 -0.85
N HIS A 211 0.24 13.51 -1.70
CA HIS A 211 1.18 12.39 -1.71
C HIS A 211 1.77 12.11 -0.33
N LEU A 212 2.08 13.18 0.42
CA LEU A 212 2.70 13.07 1.74
C LEU A 212 1.70 12.73 2.85
N THR A 213 0.44 13.13 2.69
CA THR A 213 -0.58 13.09 3.76
C THR A 213 -1.54 11.92 3.64
N ILE A 214 -1.60 11.25 2.48
CA ILE A 214 -2.52 10.13 2.22
C ILE A 214 -2.44 9.02 3.29
N LYS A 215 -1.25 8.71 3.77
CA LYS A 215 -1.00 7.71 4.83
C LYS A 215 -1.51 8.10 6.23
N TYR A 216 -1.95 9.35 6.43
CA TYR A 216 -2.53 9.80 7.70
C TYR A 216 -4.07 9.85 7.68
N SER A 217 -4.69 9.54 6.55
CA SER A 217 -6.14 9.62 6.38
C SER A 217 -6.84 8.44 7.04
N ASN A 218 -7.88 8.72 7.85
CA ASN A 218 -8.74 7.69 8.44
C ASN A 218 -9.54 6.94 7.37
N LEU A 219 -10.00 7.66 6.33
CA LEU A 219 -10.67 7.04 5.19
C LEU A 219 -9.75 6.05 4.50
N VAL A 220 -8.48 6.40 4.28
CA VAL A 220 -7.50 5.50 3.67
C VAL A 220 -7.26 4.26 4.54
N ALA A 221 -7.13 4.43 5.85
CA ALA A 221 -6.98 3.31 6.77
C ALA A 221 -8.20 2.35 6.73
N TYR A 222 -9.41 2.90 6.69
CA TYR A 222 -10.64 2.13 6.51
C TYR A 222 -10.65 1.37 5.19
N GLN A 223 -10.33 2.04 4.08
CA GLN A 223 -10.30 1.42 2.76
C GLN A 223 -9.24 0.31 2.66
N ILE A 224 -8.07 0.49 3.29
CA ILE A 224 -7.07 -0.57 3.39
C ILE A 224 -7.67 -1.80 4.08
N GLN A 225 -8.28 -1.63 5.26
CA GLN A 225 -8.86 -2.76 6.00
C GLN A 225 -9.94 -3.47 5.17
N LYS A 226 -10.81 -2.70 4.50
CA LYS A 226 -11.85 -3.24 3.60
C LYS A 226 -11.25 -4.07 2.47
N PHE A 227 -10.26 -3.53 1.78
CA PHE A 227 -9.60 -4.25 0.69
C PHE A 227 -8.88 -5.51 1.19
N LEU A 228 -8.22 -5.44 2.35
CA LEU A 228 -7.53 -6.60 2.91
C LEU A 228 -8.48 -7.74 3.29
N VAL A 229 -9.75 -7.47 3.59
CA VAL A 229 -10.77 -8.48 3.91
C VAL A 229 -11.52 -8.95 2.66
N ASP A 230 -11.99 -8.01 1.84
CA ASP A 230 -12.95 -8.28 0.78
C ASP A 230 -12.33 -8.31 -0.63
N GLY A 231 -11.11 -7.78 -0.80
CA GLY A 231 -10.49 -7.55 -2.11
C GLY A 231 -11.12 -6.40 -2.89
N LYS A 232 -11.92 -5.56 -2.22
CA LYS A 232 -12.62 -4.40 -2.78
C LYS A 232 -12.61 -3.23 -1.79
N PHE A 233 -12.60 -2.02 -2.34
CA PHE A 233 -12.83 -0.80 -1.59
C PHE A 233 -14.33 -0.56 -1.40
N ASP A 234 -14.68 0.20 -0.37
CA ASP A 234 -16.04 0.65 -0.11
C ASP A 234 -16.30 1.97 -0.86
N HIS A 235 -17.00 1.91 -1.99
CA HIS A 235 -17.25 3.06 -2.84
C HIS A 235 -18.40 3.97 -2.36
N ASP A 236 -19.12 3.55 -1.31
CA ASP A 236 -20.20 4.35 -0.72
C ASP A 236 -19.66 5.32 0.36
N GLU A 237 -18.53 5.00 0.98
CA GLU A 237 -17.84 5.84 1.97
C GLU A 237 -16.93 6.89 1.28
N LYS A 238 -17.12 8.19 1.58
CA LYS A 238 -16.41 9.31 0.92
C LYS A 238 -15.72 10.28 1.87
#